data_AF-A0A1T5KXH1-F1
#
_entry.id   AF-A0A1T5KXH1-F1
#
_cell.length_a   1.000
_cell.length_b   1.000
_cell.length_c   1.000
_cell.angle_alpha   90.00
_cell.angle_beta   90.00
_cell.angle_gamma   90.00
#
_symmetry.space_group_name_H-M   'P 1'
#
loop_
_entity.id
_entity.type
_entity.pdbx_description
1 polymer ?
#
loop_
_entity_poly.entity_id
_entity_poly.type
_entity_poly.pdbx_seq_one_letter_code
_entity_poly.pdbx_strand_id
1 'polypeptide(L)'
;MILDQYGKRISSKKPIQREIAVAGIYDKYSEYPSDGLTPVRLAQIFKEADTGDVYRQMELFEEIEGKDLHLFSQLQTRKNAVIGIDYDILPFSDDERDKKIAEFITDAISNIESLEDVFIDLLDAIGKGFAVGEIMWKLKNNNVLVDEIKWRHQKKFFWDEHDAMKVRTDKEPSGIKLPKNKFIIHRYKARSGHPSKAGILRVAAWMYLFKNYDIKDWVAFCEVFGMPLRLGKYNSSTTEEDKNALMEALMMLGSDAAGIIPDSTLIEFIESNKTASADIYERLAKFCNAEMSKAILGQTLTSEVGSSGSYAASKTHGEVRQDLIEADCKALAQTLKRDLIKPLCLFNFGTAERLPYIKFHCEPPEDQEKNANTYAKLINDIGLPISIEHIYEKFGIPKPEPGQIIAKPNNSLAMKEIPGQIIANKTKVNKNPISVEYQKKIDALADGATIESIKIFREIFKPLEKLMDESDSLEGMKKKLEDFKIVEKLYKEMDNQELEELLHRVMFAADILGRMRENAEHPKDN
;
A
#
# COMPACT_ATOMS: atom_id res chain seq x y z
N MET A 1 34.18 -10.94 -34.90
CA MET A 1 33.20 -10.35 -35.84
C MET A 1 31.83 -10.77 -35.37
N ILE A 2 30.98 -9.85 -34.89
CA ILE A 2 29.70 -10.24 -34.28
C ILE A 2 28.64 -10.29 -35.40
N LEU A 3 28.18 -11.49 -35.67
CA LEU A 3 27.04 -11.80 -36.55
C LEU A 3 25.81 -11.98 -35.65
N ASP A 4 24.62 -11.60 -36.14
CA ASP A 4 23.40 -12.04 -35.47
C ASP A 4 23.09 -13.52 -35.73
N GLN A 5 22.08 -14.07 -35.05
CA GLN A 5 21.61 -15.45 -35.22
C GLN A 5 21.16 -15.81 -36.64
N TYR A 6 21.13 -14.83 -37.57
CA TYR A 6 20.77 -14.99 -38.98
C TYR A 6 21.94 -14.63 -39.92
N GLY A 7 23.17 -14.52 -39.41
CA GLY A 7 24.36 -14.24 -40.22
C GLY A 7 24.42 -12.82 -40.80
N LYS A 8 23.58 -11.88 -40.33
CA LYS A 8 23.57 -10.50 -40.81
C LYS A 8 24.64 -9.68 -40.07
N ARG A 9 25.45 -8.95 -40.84
CA ARG A 9 26.51 -8.07 -40.32
C ARG A 9 25.89 -6.94 -39.49
N ILE A 10 26.23 -6.85 -38.21
CA ILE A 10 25.87 -5.70 -37.36
C ILE A 10 26.84 -4.55 -37.69
N SER A 11 26.36 -3.56 -38.44
CA SER A 11 27.20 -2.52 -39.06
C SER A 11 27.41 -1.24 -38.25
N SER A 12 26.97 -1.10 -36.99
CA SER A 12 27.36 0.09 -36.22
C SER A 12 27.71 -0.25 -34.78
N LYS A 13 29.00 -0.07 -34.45
CA LYS A 13 29.46 0.20 -33.07
C LYS A 13 28.88 1.51 -32.52
N LYS A 14 28.22 2.32 -33.35
CA LYS A 14 27.64 3.61 -32.99
C LYS A 14 26.15 3.46 -32.70
N PRO A 15 25.64 4.10 -31.62
CA PRO A 15 24.22 4.09 -31.28
C PRO A 15 23.39 4.88 -32.30
N ILE A 16 22.12 4.52 -32.44
CA ILE A 16 21.15 5.30 -33.23
C ILE A 16 20.72 6.50 -32.39
N GLN A 17 21.20 7.69 -32.74
CA GLN A 17 20.90 8.92 -31.99
C GLN A 17 19.52 9.49 -32.30
N ARG A 18 19.05 9.36 -33.55
CA ARG A 18 17.74 9.89 -33.95
C ARG A 18 16.61 9.30 -33.11
N GLU A 19 15.60 10.13 -32.89
CA GLU A 19 14.30 9.73 -32.34
C GLU A 19 13.53 8.88 -33.36
N ILE A 20 12.95 7.79 -32.90
CA ILE A 20 12.23 6.81 -33.73
C ILE A 20 10.74 6.93 -33.50
N ALA A 21 10.29 6.86 -32.25
CA ALA A 21 8.87 6.90 -31.90
C ALA A 21 8.44 8.34 -31.56
N VAL A 22 8.71 9.27 -32.50
CA VAL A 22 8.43 10.71 -32.35
C VAL A 22 7.02 10.93 -31.82
N ALA A 23 6.88 11.82 -30.84
CA ALA A 23 5.57 12.19 -30.30
C ALA A 23 4.67 12.71 -31.44
N GLY A 24 3.58 11.99 -31.70
CA GLY A 24 2.68 12.26 -32.81
C GLY A 24 1.40 12.94 -32.33
N ILE A 25 0.61 13.47 -33.28
CA ILE A 25 -0.70 14.07 -32.99
C ILE A 25 -1.59 13.06 -32.25
N TYR A 26 -1.59 11.81 -32.71
CA TYR A 26 -2.39 10.72 -32.13
C TYR A 26 -1.96 10.32 -30.72
N ASP A 27 -0.82 10.77 -30.19
CA ASP A 27 -0.49 10.52 -28.78
C ASP A 27 -1.33 11.37 -27.85
N LYS A 28 -1.72 12.57 -28.30
CA LYS A 28 -2.53 13.51 -27.54
C LYS A 28 -4.02 13.19 -27.60
N TYR A 29 -4.48 12.61 -28.71
CA TYR A 29 -5.90 12.31 -28.94
C TYR A 29 -6.18 10.83 -28.66
N SER A 30 -7.21 10.54 -27.86
CA SER A 30 -7.76 9.20 -27.62
C SER A 30 -9.06 9.02 -28.40
N GLU A 31 -9.38 7.79 -28.83
CA GLU A 31 -10.71 7.47 -29.39
C GLU A 31 -11.78 7.28 -28.30
N TYR A 32 -11.41 7.43 -27.03
CA TYR A 32 -12.28 7.28 -25.86
C TYR A 32 -13.04 5.94 -25.84
N PRO A 33 -12.34 4.78 -25.88
CA PRO A 33 -12.97 3.47 -25.90
C PRO A 33 -13.87 3.19 -24.70
N SER A 34 -13.70 3.89 -23.57
CA SER A 34 -14.58 3.74 -22.40
C SER A 34 -15.98 4.37 -22.59
N ASP A 35 -16.17 5.23 -23.59
CA ASP A 35 -17.47 5.86 -23.85
C ASP A 35 -18.47 4.85 -24.40
N GLY A 36 -19.54 4.59 -23.64
CA GLY A 36 -20.50 3.54 -23.96
C GLY A 36 -19.89 2.14 -23.90
N LEU A 37 -18.95 1.90 -22.99
CA LEU A 37 -18.35 0.58 -22.76
C LEU A 37 -19.42 -0.41 -22.30
N THR A 38 -19.46 -1.59 -22.91
CA THR A 38 -20.34 -2.73 -22.57
C THR A 38 -19.53 -4.00 -22.43
N PRO A 39 -20.04 -5.06 -21.77
CA PRO A 39 -19.34 -6.35 -21.68
C PRO A 39 -18.90 -6.90 -23.04
N VAL A 40 -19.75 -6.74 -24.06
CA VAL A 40 -19.46 -7.17 -25.44
C VAL A 40 -18.34 -6.33 -26.05
N ARG A 41 -18.41 -5.00 -25.90
CA ARG A 41 -17.38 -4.08 -26.41
C ARG A 41 -16.03 -4.28 -25.72
N LEU A 42 -16.03 -4.50 -24.41
CA LEU A 42 -14.83 -4.83 -23.63
C LEU A 42 -14.19 -6.13 -24.13
N ALA A 43 -14.99 -7.19 -24.30
CA ALA A 43 -14.51 -8.45 -24.85
C ALA A 43 -13.95 -8.30 -26.28
N GLN A 44 -14.57 -7.44 -27.11
CA GLN A 44 -14.07 -7.15 -28.45
C GLN A 44 -12.71 -6.45 -28.42
N ILE A 45 -12.53 -5.41 -27.60
CA ILE A 45 -11.24 -4.72 -27.43
C ILE A 45 -10.14 -5.72 -27.03
N PHE A 46 -10.47 -6.63 -26.12
CA PHE A 46 -9.54 -7.69 -25.70
C PHE A 46 -9.26 -8.72 -26.79
N LYS A 47 -10.22 -9.02 -27.67
CA LYS A 47 -10.01 -9.89 -28.82
C LYS A 47 -9.10 -9.24 -29.87
N GLU A 48 -9.21 -7.94 -30.08
CA GLU A 48 -8.30 -7.18 -30.95
C GLU A 48 -6.86 -7.21 -30.40
N ALA A 49 -6.68 -6.97 -29.10
CA ALA A 49 -5.37 -7.09 -28.43
C ALA A 49 -4.77 -8.49 -28.46
N ASP A 50 -5.61 -9.52 -28.58
CA ASP A 50 -5.18 -10.92 -28.71
C ASP A 50 -4.63 -11.24 -30.10
N THR A 51 -5.06 -10.49 -31.12
CA THR A 51 -4.52 -10.58 -32.49
C THR A 51 -3.23 -9.78 -32.68
N GLY A 52 -2.77 -9.07 -31.64
CA GLY A 52 -1.53 -8.30 -31.64
C GLY A 52 -1.73 -6.77 -31.67
N ASP A 53 -2.94 -6.28 -31.97
CA ASP A 53 -3.24 -4.85 -31.96
C ASP A 53 -3.79 -4.37 -30.61
N VAL A 54 -2.92 -3.76 -29.82
CA VAL A 54 -3.27 -3.31 -28.47
C VAL A 54 -3.79 -1.87 -28.40
N TYR A 55 -3.98 -1.18 -29.53
CA TYR A 55 -4.27 0.26 -29.57
C TYR A 55 -5.44 0.66 -28.63
N ARG A 56 -6.63 0.11 -28.86
CA ARG A 56 -7.83 0.39 -28.06
C ARG A 56 -7.74 -0.15 -26.64
N GLN A 57 -6.99 -1.23 -26.42
CA GLN A 57 -6.76 -1.77 -25.08
C GLN A 57 -5.92 -0.78 -24.24
N MET A 58 -4.88 -0.19 -24.84
CA MET A 58 -4.01 0.76 -24.13
C MET A 58 -4.72 2.07 -23.81
N GLU A 59 -5.52 2.61 -24.75
CA GLU A 59 -6.35 3.79 -24.49
C GLU A 59 -7.39 3.52 -23.39
N LEU A 60 -8.04 2.35 -23.43
CA LEU A 60 -8.98 1.96 -22.38
C LEU A 60 -8.29 1.88 -21.01
N PHE A 61 -7.08 1.33 -20.94
CA PHE A 61 -6.34 1.20 -19.69
C PHE A 61 -5.94 2.56 -19.09
N GLU A 62 -5.52 3.50 -19.93
CA GLU A 62 -5.26 4.87 -19.49
C GLU A 62 -6.52 5.56 -18.96
N GLU A 63 -7.65 5.38 -19.63
CA GLU A 63 -8.93 5.94 -19.17
C GLU A 63 -9.43 5.32 -17.87
N ILE A 64 -9.25 4.01 -17.68
CA ILE A 64 -9.58 3.34 -16.42
C ILE A 64 -8.74 3.91 -15.27
N GLU A 65 -7.44 4.08 -15.49
CA GLU A 65 -6.51 4.65 -14.50
C GLU A 65 -6.84 6.11 -14.19
N GLY A 66 -7.33 6.89 -15.16
CA GLY A 66 -7.77 8.28 -14.97
C GLY A 66 -9.19 8.45 -14.40
N LYS A 67 -10.07 7.45 -14.51
CA LYS A 67 -11.48 7.54 -14.07
C LYS A 67 -11.77 6.84 -12.74
N ASP A 68 -11.03 5.79 -12.38
CA ASP A 68 -11.27 5.03 -11.13
C ASP A 68 -10.28 5.39 -10.01
N LEU A 69 -10.78 6.11 -9.01
CA LEU A 69 -9.97 6.59 -7.88
C LEU A 69 -9.34 5.46 -7.06
N HIS A 70 -10.06 4.35 -6.89
CA HIS A 70 -9.59 3.24 -6.07
C HIS A 70 -8.44 2.52 -6.79
N LEU A 71 -8.65 2.16 -8.04
CA LEU A 71 -7.64 1.51 -8.88
C LEU A 71 -6.38 2.38 -9.05
N PHE A 72 -6.56 3.69 -9.29
CA PHE A 72 -5.45 4.64 -9.33
C PHE A 72 -4.62 4.60 -8.03
N SER A 73 -5.30 4.69 -6.88
CA SER A 73 -4.64 4.68 -5.57
C SER A 73 -3.85 3.38 -5.33
N GLN A 74 -4.41 2.22 -5.68
CA GLN A 74 -3.72 0.93 -5.49
C GLN A 74 -2.49 0.79 -6.40
N LEU A 75 -2.60 1.18 -7.67
CA LEU A 75 -1.47 1.16 -8.61
C LEU A 75 -0.37 2.13 -8.16
N GLN A 76 -0.73 3.36 -7.80
CA GLN A 76 0.23 4.35 -7.32
C GLN A 76 0.96 3.85 -6.06
N THR A 77 0.23 3.23 -5.12
CA THR A 77 0.79 2.68 -3.88
C THR A 77 1.82 1.57 -4.15
N ARG A 78 1.58 0.73 -5.17
CA ARG A 78 2.52 -0.31 -5.60
C ARG A 78 3.75 0.27 -6.30
N LYS A 79 3.54 1.20 -7.24
CA LYS A 79 4.61 1.89 -7.99
C LYS A 79 5.54 2.64 -7.02
N ASN A 80 4.98 3.47 -6.14
CA ASN A 80 5.72 4.28 -5.16
C ASN A 80 6.56 3.44 -4.18
N ALA A 81 6.08 2.24 -3.82
CA ALA A 81 6.82 1.37 -2.92
C ALA A 81 8.13 0.84 -3.52
N VAL A 82 8.20 0.72 -4.85
CA VAL A 82 9.43 0.33 -5.56
C VAL A 82 10.38 1.52 -5.71
N ILE A 83 9.84 2.72 -5.96
CA ILE A 83 10.63 3.94 -6.20
C ILE A 83 11.33 4.42 -4.94
N GLY A 84 10.68 4.26 -3.77
CA GLY A 84 11.28 4.62 -2.48
C GLY A 84 12.39 3.67 -2.00
N ILE A 85 12.84 2.72 -2.82
CA ILE A 85 13.88 1.74 -2.46
C ILE A 85 15.21 2.17 -3.09
N ASP A 86 16.21 2.31 -2.22
CA ASP A 86 17.59 2.56 -2.63
C ASP A 86 18.15 1.38 -3.44
N TYR A 87 19.09 1.68 -4.35
CA TYR A 87 19.70 0.67 -5.19
C TYR A 87 21.21 0.92 -5.35
N ASP A 88 21.95 -0.17 -5.54
CA ASP A 88 23.36 -0.15 -5.87
C ASP A 88 23.63 -0.86 -7.20
N ILE A 89 24.66 -0.41 -7.92
CA ILE A 89 25.17 -1.09 -9.10
C ILE A 89 26.39 -1.90 -8.73
N LEU A 90 26.24 -3.22 -8.75
CA LEU A 90 27.30 -4.15 -8.36
C LEU A 90 28.06 -4.64 -9.61
N PRO A 91 29.39 -4.79 -9.52
CA PRO A 91 30.18 -5.37 -10.61
C PRO A 91 29.83 -6.85 -10.81
N PHE A 92 30.16 -7.37 -12.00
CA PHE A 92 29.96 -8.80 -12.29
C PHE A 92 30.89 -9.70 -11.46
N SER A 93 32.12 -9.24 -11.20
CA SER A 93 33.13 -9.95 -10.41
C SER A 93 34.07 -8.96 -9.70
N ASP A 94 34.97 -9.49 -8.87
CA ASP A 94 35.97 -8.70 -8.16
C ASP A 94 37.13 -8.20 -9.03
N ASP A 95 37.16 -8.58 -10.32
CA ASP A 95 38.16 -8.14 -11.28
C ASP A 95 38.16 -6.60 -11.40
N GLU A 96 39.36 -5.98 -11.41
CA GLU A 96 39.49 -4.51 -11.52
C GLU A 96 38.77 -3.94 -12.76
N ARG A 97 38.73 -4.71 -13.85
CA ARG A 97 38.02 -4.32 -15.07
C ARG A 97 36.52 -4.22 -14.83
N ASP A 98 35.93 -5.19 -14.14
CA ASP A 98 34.49 -5.24 -13.90
C ASP A 98 34.07 -4.16 -12.89
N LYS A 99 34.95 -3.86 -11.90
CA LYS A 99 34.79 -2.71 -10.99
C LYS A 99 34.78 -1.37 -11.74
N LYS A 100 35.74 -1.13 -12.63
CA LYS A 100 35.79 0.09 -13.47
C LYS A 100 34.57 0.22 -14.39
N ILE A 101 34.06 -0.89 -14.93
CA ILE A 101 32.84 -0.87 -15.74
C ILE A 101 31.64 -0.53 -14.86
N ALA A 102 31.53 -1.11 -13.66
CA ALA A 102 30.46 -0.79 -12.73
C ALA A 102 30.47 0.68 -12.33
N GLU A 103 31.61 1.23 -11.93
CA GLU A 103 31.78 2.66 -11.61
C GLU A 103 31.32 3.57 -12.77
N PHE A 104 31.77 3.28 -14.00
CA PHE A 104 31.32 4.04 -15.17
C PHE A 104 29.81 3.97 -15.39
N ILE A 105 29.19 2.80 -15.17
CA ILE A 105 27.74 2.62 -15.33
C ILE A 105 26.98 3.33 -14.21
N THR A 106 27.50 3.31 -12.97
CA THR A 106 26.97 4.09 -11.85
C THR A 106 26.96 5.57 -12.20
N ASP A 107 28.08 6.11 -12.66
CA ASP A 107 28.16 7.50 -13.08
C ASP A 107 27.20 7.79 -14.25
N ALA A 108 27.12 6.90 -15.24
CA ALA A 108 26.25 7.10 -16.40
C ALA A 108 24.76 7.10 -16.03
N ILE A 109 24.33 6.27 -15.07
CA ILE A 109 22.94 6.17 -14.63
C ILE A 109 22.59 7.30 -13.66
N SER A 110 23.49 7.65 -12.74
CA SER A 110 23.28 8.77 -11.79
C SER A 110 23.24 10.13 -12.48
N ASN A 111 23.81 10.26 -13.69
CA ASN A 111 23.73 11.48 -14.49
C ASN A 111 22.44 11.59 -15.33
N ILE A 112 21.56 10.58 -15.32
CA ILE A 112 20.28 10.65 -16.01
C ILE A 112 19.35 11.55 -15.18
N GLU A 113 18.87 12.62 -15.80
CA GLU A 113 17.88 13.51 -15.18
C GLU A 113 16.58 12.72 -14.91
N SER A 114 16.04 12.86 -13.69
CA SER A 114 14.79 12.22 -13.26
C SER A 114 14.70 10.71 -13.50
N LEU A 115 15.71 9.94 -13.08
CA LEU A 115 15.65 8.47 -13.19
C LEU A 115 14.44 7.86 -12.47
N GLU A 116 13.97 8.46 -11.38
CA GLU A 116 12.76 8.05 -10.66
C GLU A 116 11.50 8.12 -11.54
N ASP A 117 11.36 9.16 -12.37
CA ASP A 117 10.26 9.29 -13.32
C ASP A 117 10.33 8.16 -14.37
N VAL A 118 11.53 7.81 -14.83
CA VAL A 118 11.73 6.66 -15.72
C VAL A 118 11.31 5.35 -15.03
N PHE A 119 11.56 5.18 -13.74
CA PHE A 119 11.09 4.00 -13.01
C PHE A 119 9.56 3.97 -12.92
N ILE A 120 8.89 5.10 -12.64
CA ILE A 120 7.42 5.22 -12.68
C ILE A 120 6.89 4.78 -14.06
N ASP A 121 7.48 5.34 -15.11
CA ASP A 121 7.11 5.09 -16.50
C ASP A 121 7.27 3.61 -16.89
N LEU A 122 8.35 2.97 -16.44
CA LEU A 122 8.57 1.54 -16.68
C LEU A 122 7.60 0.69 -15.86
N LEU A 123 7.36 1.02 -14.58
CA LEU A 123 6.44 0.30 -13.71
C LEU A 123 4.98 0.39 -14.15
N ASP A 124 4.64 1.28 -15.10
CA ASP A 124 3.35 1.28 -15.79
C ASP A 124 3.02 -0.06 -16.47
N ALA A 125 4.04 -0.89 -16.75
CA ALA A 125 3.87 -2.26 -17.22
C ALA A 125 3.05 -3.12 -16.25
N ILE A 126 3.04 -2.84 -14.95
CA ILE A 126 2.25 -3.61 -13.96
C ILE A 126 0.76 -3.58 -14.35
N GLY A 127 0.26 -2.38 -14.67
CA GLY A 127 -1.11 -2.19 -15.11
C GLY A 127 -1.33 -2.71 -16.55
N LYS A 128 -0.52 -2.24 -17.49
CA LYS A 128 -0.77 -2.39 -18.94
C LYS A 128 -0.12 -3.64 -19.57
N GLY A 129 0.73 -4.35 -18.84
CA GLY A 129 1.45 -5.57 -19.24
C GLY A 129 2.85 -5.31 -19.79
N PHE A 130 3.06 -4.14 -20.40
CA PHE A 130 4.38 -3.68 -20.82
C PHE A 130 4.48 -2.16 -20.77
N ALA A 131 5.70 -1.65 -20.73
CA ALA A 131 6.01 -0.24 -20.86
C ALA A 131 7.25 -0.07 -21.74
N VAL A 132 7.36 1.07 -22.41
CA VAL A 132 8.45 1.34 -23.34
C VAL A 132 9.07 2.70 -23.08
N GLY A 133 10.38 2.71 -22.86
CA GLY A 133 11.21 3.92 -22.85
C GLY A 133 12.12 3.94 -24.08
N GLU A 134 12.17 5.04 -24.82
CA GLU A 134 13.13 5.25 -25.90
C GLU A 134 14.38 5.94 -25.38
N ILE A 135 15.56 5.33 -25.61
CA ILE A 135 16.84 5.86 -25.13
C ILE A 135 17.37 6.91 -26.11
N MET A 136 17.58 8.12 -25.63
CA MET A 136 18.24 9.20 -26.36
C MET A 136 19.74 9.15 -26.09
N TRP A 137 20.49 8.55 -27.01
CA TRP A 137 21.93 8.38 -26.90
C TRP A 137 22.69 9.67 -27.24
N LYS A 138 23.70 9.99 -26.44
CA LYS A 138 24.61 11.14 -26.63
C LYS A 138 26.06 10.70 -26.63
N LEU A 139 26.86 11.30 -27.51
CA LEU A 139 28.30 11.10 -27.55
C LEU A 139 28.97 12.26 -26.79
N LYS A 140 29.72 11.94 -25.73
CA LYS A 140 30.50 12.91 -24.95
C LYS A 140 31.88 12.32 -24.68
N ASN A 141 32.94 13.05 -25.02
CA ASN A 141 34.33 12.64 -24.78
C ASN A 141 34.66 11.21 -25.25
N ASN A 142 34.17 10.84 -26.45
CA ASN A 142 34.31 9.50 -27.04
C ASN A 142 33.57 8.36 -26.31
N ASN A 143 32.81 8.67 -25.26
CA ASN A 143 31.91 7.75 -24.58
C ASN A 143 30.46 7.95 -25.06
N VAL A 144 29.69 6.87 -25.07
CA VAL A 144 28.24 6.86 -25.29
C VAL A 144 27.55 6.93 -23.94
N LEU A 145 26.79 7.98 -23.72
CA LEU A 145 25.97 8.23 -22.53
C LEU A 145 24.49 8.31 -22.90
N VAL A 146 23.64 8.24 -21.89
CA VAL A 146 22.20 8.50 -22.01
C VAL A 146 21.99 9.98 -21.75
N ASP A 147 21.32 10.67 -22.67
CA ASP A 147 20.87 12.06 -22.49
C ASP A 147 19.54 12.09 -21.76
N GLU A 148 18.60 11.29 -22.24
CA GLU A 148 17.22 11.22 -21.74
C GLU A 148 16.65 9.83 -22.07
N ILE A 149 15.69 9.37 -21.28
CA ILE A 149 14.85 8.21 -21.62
C ILE A 149 13.42 8.72 -21.75
N LYS A 150 12.91 8.75 -22.98
CA LYS A 150 11.56 9.25 -23.26
C LYS A 150 10.54 8.14 -23.12
N TRP A 151 9.54 8.33 -22.27
CA TRP A 151 8.38 7.45 -22.25
C TRP A 151 7.66 7.46 -23.60
N ARG A 152 7.30 6.26 -24.07
CA ARG A 152 6.55 6.06 -25.31
C ARG A 152 5.25 5.36 -25.02
N HIS A 153 4.17 6.03 -25.41
CA HIS A 153 2.83 5.51 -25.28
C HIS A 153 2.70 4.12 -25.90
N GLN A 154 2.24 3.16 -25.10
CA GLN A 154 2.16 1.75 -25.48
C GLN A 154 1.25 1.49 -26.70
N LYS A 155 0.28 2.38 -26.98
CA LYS A 155 -0.66 2.24 -28.11
C LYS A 155 0.02 2.27 -29.48
N LYS A 156 1.24 2.84 -29.57
CA LYS A 156 2.04 2.81 -30.81
C LYS A 156 2.60 1.43 -31.13
N PHE A 157 2.68 0.55 -30.15
CA PHE A 157 3.32 -0.75 -30.31
C PHE A 157 2.27 -1.82 -30.58
N PHE A 158 2.64 -2.79 -31.41
CA PHE A 158 1.79 -3.93 -31.74
C PHE A 158 2.69 -5.11 -32.12
N TRP A 159 2.09 -6.30 -32.19
CA TRP A 159 2.77 -7.52 -32.62
C TRP A 159 2.29 -7.91 -34.01
N ASP A 160 3.21 -8.29 -34.89
CA ASP A 160 2.85 -8.82 -36.20
C ASP A 160 2.49 -10.32 -36.15
N GLU A 161 2.12 -10.89 -37.30
CA GLU A 161 1.76 -12.31 -37.44
C GLU A 161 2.88 -13.28 -37.03
N HIS A 162 4.11 -12.80 -36.89
CA HIS A 162 5.28 -13.57 -36.45
C HIS A 162 5.67 -13.30 -34.99
N ASP A 163 4.79 -12.66 -34.21
CA ASP A 163 5.02 -12.28 -32.82
C ASP A 163 6.20 -11.30 -32.64
N ALA A 164 6.54 -10.56 -33.69
CA ALA A 164 7.57 -9.51 -33.61
C ALA A 164 6.95 -8.17 -33.25
N MET A 165 7.42 -7.59 -32.15
CA MET A 165 7.00 -6.26 -31.71
C MET A 165 7.47 -5.18 -32.69
N LYS A 166 6.52 -4.36 -33.16
CA LYS A 166 6.74 -3.22 -34.05
C LYS A 166 6.21 -1.94 -33.42
N VAL A 167 6.70 -0.81 -33.92
CA VAL A 167 6.23 0.53 -33.52
C VAL A 167 5.67 1.26 -34.73
N ARG A 168 4.45 1.79 -34.60
CA ARG A 168 3.81 2.68 -35.57
C ARG A 168 4.49 4.05 -35.51
N THR A 169 4.80 4.60 -36.68
CA THR A 169 5.35 5.95 -36.81
C THR A 169 4.60 6.68 -37.91
N ASP A 170 4.55 8.02 -37.88
CA ASP A 170 3.83 8.80 -38.90
C ASP A 170 4.33 8.50 -40.33
N LYS A 171 5.62 8.17 -40.47
CA LYS A 171 6.24 7.82 -41.76
C LYS A 171 5.97 6.39 -42.20
N GLU A 172 5.73 5.49 -41.25
CA GLU A 172 5.49 4.08 -41.49
C GLU A 172 4.36 3.58 -40.58
N PRO A 173 3.10 3.80 -40.99
CA PRO A 173 1.92 3.36 -40.22
C PRO A 173 1.84 1.84 -40.11
N SER A 174 2.40 1.10 -41.08
CA SER A 174 2.50 -0.37 -41.07
C SER A 174 3.48 -0.90 -40.03
N GLY A 175 4.22 0.00 -39.38
CA GLY A 175 5.10 -0.27 -38.26
C GLY A 175 6.51 -0.70 -38.67
N ILE A 176 7.50 -0.18 -37.95
CA ILE A 176 8.90 -0.61 -38.08
C ILE A 176 9.28 -1.57 -36.95
N LYS A 177 10.17 -2.52 -37.26
CA LYS A 177 10.79 -3.36 -36.22
C LYS A 177 11.65 -2.49 -35.31
N LEU A 178 11.57 -2.75 -34.01
CA LEU A 178 12.35 -2.01 -33.01
C LEU A 178 13.85 -2.18 -33.26
N PRO A 179 14.60 -1.09 -33.47
CA PRO A 179 16.05 -1.20 -33.60
C PRO A 179 16.68 -1.69 -32.30
N LYS A 180 17.70 -2.54 -32.45
CA LYS A 180 18.44 -3.10 -31.33
C LYS A 180 19.04 -1.97 -30.48
N ASN A 181 19.01 -2.13 -29.16
CA ASN A 181 19.65 -1.23 -28.18
C ASN A 181 19.13 0.22 -28.21
N LYS A 182 17.90 0.45 -28.67
CA LYS A 182 17.27 1.79 -28.72
C LYS A 182 16.10 1.95 -27.74
N PHE A 183 15.49 0.86 -27.32
CA PHE A 183 14.31 0.86 -26.47
C PHE A 183 14.53 0.00 -25.22
N ILE A 184 14.03 0.48 -24.10
CA ILE A 184 13.80 -0.27 -22.87
C ILE A 184 12.37 -0.80 -22.93
N ILE A 185 12.21 -2.12 -22.86
CA ILE A 185 10.90 -2.77 -22.93
C ILE A 185 10.68 -3.51 -21.62
N HIS A 186 10.06 -2.85 -20.65
CA HIS A 186 9.68 -3.52 -19.41
C HIS A 186 8.45 -4.39 -19.68
N ARG A 187 8.55 -5.68 -19.36
CA ARG A 187 7.47 -6.65 -19.54
C ARG A 187 7.10 -7.19 -18.17
N TYR A 188 5.89 -6.86 -17.73
CA TYR A 188 5.35 -7.41 -16.50
C TYR A 188 4.71 -8.76 -16.80
N LYS A 189 5.10 -9.79 -16.03
CA LYS A 189 4.65 -11.17 -16.26
C LYS A 189 3.72 -11.63 -15.14
N ALA A 190 2.55 -11.00 -15.01
CA ALA A 190 1.52 -11.43 -14.06
C ALA A 190 1.04 -12.87 -14.31
N ARG A 191 1.05 -13.28 -15.57
CA ARG A 191 0.67 -14.62 -16.02
C ARG A 191 1.55 -15.10 -17.15
N SER A 192 1.62 -16.41 -17.33
CA SER A 192 2.21 -17.02 -18.51
C SER A 192 1.39 -16.68 -19.76
N GLY A 193 2.06 -16.28 -20.84
CA GLY A 193 1.43 -15.99 -22.13
C GLY A 193 2.01 -14.76 -22.82
N HIS A 194 1.28 -14.28 -23.83
CA HIS A 194 1.67 -13.12 -24.63
C HIS A 194 1.67 -11.82 -23.79
N PRO A 195 2.63 -10.89 -23.96
CA PRO A 195 2.73 -9.67 -23.17
C PRO A 195 1.48 -8.77 -23.20
N SER A 196 0.74 -8.73 -24.31
CA SER A 196 -0.53 -7.97 -24.40
C SER A 196 -1.61 -8.44 -23.41
N LYS A 197 -1.48 -9.67 -22.89
CA LYS A 197 -2.42 -10.32 -21.98
C LYS A 197 -1.94 -10.30 -20.52
N ALA A 198 -0.76 -9.76 -20.25
CA ALA A 198 -0.09 -9.91 -18.97
C ALA A 198 -0.40 -8.79 -17.96
N GLY A 199 -1.01 -7.68 -18.39
CA GLY A 199 -1.33 -6.55 -17.51
C GLY A 199 -2.49 -6.84 -16.55
N ILE A 200 -2.39 -6.32 -15.32
CA ILE A 200 -3.41 -6.48 -14.28
C ILE A 200 -4.71 -5.77 -14.67
N LEU A 201 -4.61 -4.64 -15.38
CA LEU A 201 -5.77 -3.85 -15.82
C LEU A 201 -6.72 -4.65 -16.71
N ARG A 202 -6.24 -5.71 -17.37
CA ARG A 202 -7.10 -6.57 -18.17
C ARG A 202 -8.15 -7.31 -17.35
N VAL A 203 -7.81 -7.72 -16.13
CA VAL A 203 -8.74 -8.36 -15.21
C VAL A 203 -9.55 -7.30 -14.46
N ALA A 204 -8.88 -6.23 -14.02
CA ALA A 204 -9.52 -5.13 -13.28
C ALA A 204 -10.56 -4.37 -14.13
N ALA A 205 -10.43 -4.33 -15.45
CA ALA A 205 -11.37 -3.67 -16.35
C ALA A 205 -12.81 -4.20 -16.26
N TRP A 206 -12.98 -5.49 -15.92
CA TRP A 206 -14.31 -6.05 -15.67
C TRP A 206 -14.93 -5.49 -14.40
N MET A 207 -14.16 -5.44 -13.32
CA MET A 207 -14.61 -4.84 -12.06
C MET A 207 -14.89 -3.34 -12.24
N TYR A 208 -14.07 -2.64 -13.02
CA TYR A 208 -14.28 -1.24 -13.37
C TYR A 208 -15.62 -1.05 -14.09
N LEU A 209 -15.89 -1.88 -15.11
CA LEU A 209 -17.13 -1.80 -15.86
C LEU A 209 -18.36 -2.01 -14.97
N PHE A 210 -18.36 -3.03 -14.13
CA PHE A 210 -19.48 -3.33 -13.24
C PHE A 210 -19.68 -2.23 -12.19
N LYS A 211 -18.59 -1.77 -11.56
CA LYS A 211 -18.62 -0.66 -10.62
C LYS A 211 -19.11 0.63 -11.25
N ASN A 212 -18.72 0.93 -12.49
CA ASN A 212 -19.14 2.16 -13.16
C ASN A 212 -20.65 2.15 -13.48
N TYR A 213 -21.22 1.00 -13.82
CA TYR A 213 -22.68 0.83 -13.94
C TYR A 213 -23.38 1.00 -12.60
N ASP A 214 -22.86 0.34 -11.57
CA ASP A 214 -23.39 0.41 -10.22
C ASP A 214 -23.39 1.84 -9.67
N ILE A 215 -22.28 2.58 -9.77
CA ILE A 215 -22.17 3.97 -9.31
C ILE A 215 -23.12 4.87 -10.11
N LYS A 216 -23.21 4.69 -11.44
CA LYS A 216 -24.15 5.47 -12.26
C LYS A 216 -25.59 5.27 -11.78
N ASP A 217 -25.99 4.03 -11.59
CA ASP A 217 -27.33 3.69 -11.14
C ASP A 217 -27.56 4.11 -9.67
N TRP A 218 -26.53 4.06 -8.84
CA TRP A 218 -26.57 4.52 -7.45
C TRP A 218 -26.75 6.04 -7.36
N VAL A 219 -26.03 6.82 -8.17
CA VAL A 219 -26.22 8.28 -8.24
C VAL A 219 -27.63 8.63 -8.71
N ALA A 220 -28.11 8.00 -9.80
CA ALA A 220 -29.48 8.19 -10.28
C ALA A 220 -30.52 7.76 -9.23
N PHE A 221 -30.24 6.67 -8.50
CA PHE A 221 -31.06 6.24 -7.39
C PHE A 221 -31.07 7.30 -6.29
N CYS A 222 -29.94 7.86 -5.88
CA CYS A 222 -29.86 8.90 -4.85
C CYS A 222 -30.62 10.18 -5.24
N GLU A 223 -30.61 10.57 -6.52
CA GLU A 223 -31.40 11.70 -7.03
C GLU A 223 -32.91 11.47 -6.85
N VAL A 224 -33.39 10.26 -7.15
CA VAL A 224 -34.82 9.90 -7.06
C VAL A 224 -35.21 9.38 -5.67
N PHE A 225 -34.25 8.95 -4.84
CA PHE A 225 -34.51 8.29 -3.56
C PHE A 225 -35.24 9.23 -2.60
N GLY A 226 -34.81 10.49 -2.55
CA GLY A 226 -35.44 11.54 -1.75
C GLY A 226 -36.71 12.14 -2.36
N MET A 227 -37.08 11.75 -3.58
CA MET A 227 -38.26 12.26 -4.28
C MET A 227 -39.37 11.20 -4.28
N PRO A 228 -40.40 11.32 -3.43
CA PRO A 228 -41.54 10.42 -3.51
C PRO A 228 -42.23 10.60 -4.87
N LEU A 229 -42.66 9.49 -5.48
CA LEU A 229 -43.42 9.54 -6.72
C LEU A 229 -44.80 10.11 -6.38
N ARG A 230 -45.16 11.21 -7.06
CA ARG A 230 -46.41 11.93 -6.84
C ARG A 230 -47.34 11.64 -7.98
N LEU A 231 -48.41 10.93 -7.68
CA LEU A 231 -49.40 10.57 -8.68
C LEU A 231 -50.68 11.36 -8.41
N GLY A 232 -51.01 12.29 -9.29
CA GLY A 232 -52.32 12.94 -9.31
C GLY A 232 -53.32 12.03 -10.00
N LYS A 233 -54.34 11.56 -9.26
CA LYS A 233 -55.45 10.80 -9.82
C LYS A 233 -56.62 11.73 -10.09
N TYR A 234 -57.16 11.69 -11.30
CA TYR A 234 -58.35 12.45 -11.71
C TYR A 234 -59.38 11.52 -12.35
N ASN A 235 -60.65 11.94 -12.39
CA ASN A 235 -61.73 11.15 -12.96
C ASN A 235 -61.85 11.34 -14.48
N SER A 236 -62.41 10.37 -15.21
CA SER A 236 -62.52 10.47 -16.68
C SER A 236 -63.39 11.63 -17.18
N SER A 237 -64.20 12.23 -16.29
CA SER A 237 -65.04 13.40 -16.55
C SER A 237 -64.36 14.75 -16.27
N THR A 238 -63.09 14.77 -15.85
CA THR A 238 -62.35 16.01 -15.49
C THR A 238 -62.02 16.83 -16.74
N THR A 239 -62.21 18.15 -16.66
CA THR A 239 -61.90 19.08 -17.76
C THR A 239 -60.39 19.22 -18.00
N GLU A 240 -59.98 19.64 -19.19
CA GLU A 240 -58.55 19.87 -19.50
C GLU A 240 -57.94 21.01 -18.68
N GLU A 241 -58.74 22.01 -18.29
CA GLU A 241 -58.31 23.12 -17.42
C GLU A 241 -57.93 22.60 -16.01
N ASP A 242 -58.76 21.73 -15.44
CA ASP A 242 -58.51 21.12 -14.13
C ASP A 242 -57.30 20.16 -14.15
N LYS A 243 -57.06 19.46 -15.27
CA LYS A 243 -55.85 18.61 -15.44
C LYS A 243 -54.57 19.45 -15.45
N ASN A 244 -54.59 20.60 -16.13
CA ASN A 244 -53.44 21.50 -16.17
C ASN A 244 -53.18 22.12 -14.80
N ALA A 245 -54.22 22.54 -14.07
CA ALA A 245 -54.11 23.04 -12.70
C ALA A 245 -53.54 21.96 -11.74
N LEU A 246 -53.97 20.70 -11.89
CA LEU A 246 -53.42 19.59 -11.10
C LEU A 246 -51.94 19.34 -11.42
N MET A 247 -51.55 19.42 -12.69
CA MET A 247 -50.16 19.26 -13.10
C MET A 247 -49.27 20.39 -12.57
N GLU A 248 -49.76 21.63 -12.59
CA GLU A 248 -49.07 22.78 -12.01
C GLU A 248 -48.93 22.65 -10.48
N ALA A 249 -49.99 22.19 -9.80
CA ALA A 249 -49.95 21.91 -8.36
C ALA A 249 -48.93 20.79 -8.01
N LEU A 250 -48.84 19.73 -8.83
CA LEU A 250 -47.84 18.67 -8.65
C LEU A 250 -46.40 19.19 -8.81
N MET A 251 -46.18 20.12 -9.75
CA MET A 251 -44.88 20.78 -9.95
C MET A 251 -44.54 21.76 -8.81
N MET A 252 -45.51 22.53 -8.31
CA MET A 252 -45.32 23.47 -7.18
C MET A 252 -45.04 22.75 -5.85
N LEU A 253 -45.78 21.68 -5.56
CA LEU A 253 -45.46 20.77 -4.43
C LEU A 253 -44.03 20.22 -4.56
N GLY A 254 -43.48 20.16 -5.78
CA GLY A 254 -42.09 19.80 -6.14
C GLY A 254 -41.06 20.54 -5.29
N SER A 255 -41.12 21.86 -5.39
CA SER A 255 -40.20 22.82 -4.79
C SER A 255 -40.54 23.12 -3.34
N ASP A 256 -41.83 23.39 -3.06
CA ASP A 256 -42.22 24.13 -1.85
C ASP A 256 -42.99 23.29 -0.82
N ALA A 257 -43.22 22.00 -1.10
CA ALA A 257 -43.89 21.02 -0.23
C ALA A 257 -45.25 21.48 0.36
N ALA A 258 -45.87 22.50 -0.22
CA ALA A 258 -47.17 23.04 0.16
C ALA A 258 -48.01 23.37 -1.08
N GLY A 259 -49.30 23.06 -1.04
CA GLY A 259 -50.24 23.34 -2.13
C GLY A 259 -51.68 23.16 -1.68
N ILE A 260 -52.61 23.88 -2.30
CA ILE A 260 -54.07 23.79 -2.05
C ILE A 260 -54.70 23.10 -3.26
N ILE A 261 -55.49 22.05 -3.03
CA ILE A 261 -56.09 21.22 -4.08
C ILE A 261 -57.56 20.96 -3.71
N PRO A 262 -58.48 20.90 -4.69
CA PRO A 262 -59.88 20.52 -4.44
C PRO A 262 -60.00 19.10 -3.86
N ASP A 263 -60.93 18.89 -2.93
CA ASP A 263 -61.17 17.62 -2.21
C ASP A 263 -61.54 16.45 -3.15
N SER A 264 -61.97 16.74 -4.37
CA SER A 264 -62.25 15.74 -5.42
C SER A 264 -61.00 15.11 -6.03
N THR A 265 -59.81 15.66 -5.77
CA THR A 265 -58.56 15.27 -6.42
C THR A 265 -57.56 14.74 -5.41
N LEU A 266 -57.14 13.49 -5.59
CA LEU A 266 -56.22 12.80 -4.68
C LEU A 266 -54.80 12.82 -5.24
N ILE A 267 -53.86 13.33 -4.45
CA ILE A 267 -52.42 13.10 -4.66
C ILE A 267 -51.98 11.99 -3.73
N GLU A 268 -51.53 10.88 -4.31
CA GLU A 268 -50.88 9.82 -3.55
C GLU A 268 -49.36 9.96 -3.67
N PHE A 269 -48.70 9.99 -2.52
CA PHE A 269 -47.27 9.80 -2.43
C PHE A 269 -47.02 8.29 -2.37
N ILE A 270 -46.51 7.74 -3.46
CA ILE A 270 -46.14 6.32 -3.50
C ILE A 270 -44.74 6.21 -2.91
N GLU A 271 -44.69 5.90 -1.62
CA GLU A 271 -43.46 5.52 -0.94
C GLU A 271 -43.10 4.09 -1.33
N SER A 272 -42.08 3.95 -2.17
CA SER A 272 -41.41 2.67 -2.36
C SER A 272 -40.63 2.32 -1.09
N ASN A 273 -40.88 1.14 -0.51
CA ASN A 273 -40.19 0.62 0.67
C ASN A 273 -38.71 0.33 0.33
N LYS A 274 -37.85 1.36 0.42
CA LYS A 274 -36.54 1.45 -0.28
C LYS A 274 -35.31 1.10 0.58
N THR A 275 -35.44 0.82 1.87
CA THR A 275 -34.28 0.72 2.79
C THR A 275 -33.33 -0.44 2.44
N ALA A 276 -33.86 -1.58 1.97
CA ALA A 276 -33.04 -2.73 1.56
C ALA A 276 -32.34 -2.55 0.20
N SER A 277 -32.70 -1.52 -0.59
CA SER A 277 -32.21 -1.31 -1.96
C SER A 277 -30.95 -0.45 -2.03
N ALA A 278 -30.72 0.45 -1.07
CA ALA A 278 -29.57 1.36 -1.06
C ALA A 278 -28.26 0.63 -0.73
N ASP A 279 -28.29 -0.31 0.22
CA ASP A 279 -27.11 -1.06 0.67
C ASP A 279 -26.53 -1.98 -0.42
N ILE A 280 -27.33 -2.37 -1.42
CA ILE A 280 -26.89 -3.27 -2.49
C ILE A 280 -25.82 -2.60 -3.36
N TYR A 281 -26.00 -1.32 -3.69
CA TYR A 281 -25.04 -0.55 -4.48
C TYR A 281 -23.71 -0.42 -3.73
N GLU A 282 -23.74 0.02 -2.47
CA GLU A 282 -22.53 0.14 -1.66
C GLU A 282 -21.79 -1.20 -1.52
N ARG A 283 -22.52 -2.30 -1.32
CA ARG A 283 -21.93 -3.64 -1.21
C ARG A 283 -21.29 -4.10 -2.52
N LEU A 284 -21.90 -3.81 -3.67
CA LEU A 284 -21.33 -4.15 -4.98
C LEU A 284 -20.09 -3.31 -5.27
N ALA A 285 -20.12 -2.00 -5.00
CA ALA A 285 -18.98 -1.11 -5.12
C ALA A 285 -17.81 -1.56 -4.23
N LYS A 286 -18.08 -1.93 -2.96
CA LYS A 286 -17.07 -2.50 -2.04
C LYS A 286 -16.52 -3.82 -2.54
N PHE A 287 -17.35 -4.72 -3.04
CA PHE A 287 -16.90 -5.98 -3.62
C PHE A 287 -15.94 -5.73 -4.80
N CYS A 288 -16.29 -4.83 -5.71
CA CYS A 288 -15.44 -4.49 -6.86
C CYS A 288 -14.09 -3.92 -6.42
N ASN A 289 -14.08 -3.00 -5.45
CA ASN A 289 -12.85 -2.43 -4.89
C ASN A 289 -11.99 -3.49 -4.21
N ALA A 290 -12.59 -4.37 -3.41
CA ALA A 290 -11.88 -5.46 -2.74
C ALA A 290 -11.21 -6.41 -3.76
N GLU A 291 -11.91 -6.80 -4.83
CA GLU A 291 -11.32 -7.65 -5.88
C GLU A 291 -10.21 -6.92 -6.66
N MET A 292 -10.34 -5.62 -6.93
CA MET A 292 -9.26 -4.81 -7.51
C MET A 292 -8.03 -4.74 -6.61
N SER A 293 -8.21 -4.51 -5.30
CA SER A 293 -7.14 -4.48 -4.32
C SER A 293 -6.40 -5.82 -4.25
N LYS A 294 -7.13 -6.95 -4.24
CA LYS A 294 -6.52 -8.29 -4.29
C LYS A 294 -5.69 -8.50 -5.56
N ALA A 295 -6.20 -8.06 -6.71
CA ALA A 295 -5.50 -8.22 -7.98
C ALA A 295 -4.21 -7.37 -8.04
N ILE A 296 -4.20 -6.18 -7.45
CA ILE A 296 -3.09 -5.23 -7.55
C ILE A 296 -2.07 -5.41 -6.40
N LEU A 297 -2.52 -5.43 -5.15
CA LEU A 297 -1.67 -5.51 -3.95
C LEU A 297 -1.63 -6.92 -3.31
N GLY A 298 -2.37 -7.89 -3.84
CA GLY A 298 -2.45 -9.24 -3.25
C GLY A 298 -3.38 -9.33 -2.03
N GLN A 299 -3.98 -8.22 -1.59
CA GLN A 299 -4.78 -8.13 -0.37
C GLN A 299 -5.78 -6.99 -0.40
N THR A 300 -6.73 -6.98 0.53
CA THR A 300 -7.78 -5.94 0.66
C THR A 300 -7.54 -4.94 1.80
N LEU A 301 -6.81 -5.36 2.85
CA LEU A 301 -7.02 -4.76 4.16
C LEU A 301 -6.35 -3.40 4.39
N THR A 302 -5.29 -3.03 3.65
CA THR A 302 -4.59 -1.75 3.93
C THR A 302 -5.40 -0.50 3.59
N SER A 303 -6.49 -0.64 2.83
CA SER A 303 -7.37 0.47 2.46
C SER A 303 -8.80 0.38 3.02
N GLU A 304 -9.19 -0.77 3.58
CA GLU A 304 -10.59 -1.08 3.95
C GLU A 304 -10.76 -1.44 5.44
N VAL A 305 -9.85 -1.04 6.34
CA VAL A 305 -10.00 -1.32 7.77
C VAL A 305 -11.24 -0.59 8.33
N GLY A 306 -12.36 -1.30 8.39
CA GLY A 306 -13.42 -1.07 9.35
C GLY A 306 -12.92 -1.35 10.77
N SER A 307 -13.72 -0.99 11.76
CA SER A 307 -13.44 -0.91 13.21
C SER A 307 -12.92 -2.17 13.95
N SER A 308 -12.43 -3.21 13.26
CA SER A 308 -11.95 -4.46 13.84
C SER A 308 -10.76 -5.09 13.09
N GLY A 309 -9.65 -4.36 12.91
CA GLY A 309 -8.39 -4.91 12.38
C GLY A 309 -7.48 -5.45 13.48
N SER A 310 -7.18 -6.76 13.47
CA SER A 310 -6.18 -7.37 14.36
C SER A 310 -4.75 -7.06 13.89
N TYR A 311 -3.85 -6.70 14.82
CA TYR A 311 -2.43 -6.44 14.54
C TYR A 311 -1.75 -7.57 13.75
N ALA A 312 -2.16 -8.82 13.98
CA ALA A 312 -1.66 -9.99 13.25
C ALA A 312 -2.00 -9.95 11.75
N ALA A 313 -3.21 -9.50 11.39
CA ALA A 313 -3.61 -9.36 9.99
C ALA A 313 -2.78 -8.29 9.28
N SER A 314 -2.60 -7.12 9.92
CA SER A 314 -1.76 -6.04 9.36
C SER A 314 -0.32 -6.49 9.09
N LYS A 315 0.25 -7.35 9.95
CA LYS A 315 1.60 -7.88 9.76
C LYS A 315 1.68 -8.83 8.55
N THR A 316 0.77 -9.82 8.46
CA THR A 316 0.72 -10.73 7.30
C THR A 316 0.49 -9.98 5.99
N HIS A 317 -0.24 -8.86 6.06
CA HIS A 317 -0.50 -8.00 4.91
C HIS A 317 0.73 -7.19 4.46
N GLY A 318 1.57 -6.79 5.41
CA GLY A 318 2.88 -6.20 5.07
C GLY A 318 3.77 -7.18 4.30
N GLU A 319 3.77 -8.46 4.71
CA GLU A 319 4.60 -9.51 4.12
C GLU A 319 4.22 -9.79 2.65
N VAL A 320 2.92 -9.96 2.33
CA VAL A 320 2.46 -10.18 0.94
C VAL A 320 2.81 -9.00 0.03
N ARG A 321 2.66 -7.77 0.54
CA ARG A 321 3.04 -6.58 -0.21
C ARG A 321 4.54 -6.53 -0.46
N GLN A 322 5.35 -6.94 0.53
CA GLN A 322 6.80 -7.00 0.38
C GLN A 322 7.21 -7.97 -0.72
N ASP A 323 6.60 -9.15 -0.79
CA ASP A 323 6.87 -10.15 -1.84
C ASP A 323 6.63 -9.57 -3.24
N LEU A 324 5.55 -8.80 -3.42
CA LEU A 324 5.24 -8.14 -4.69
C LEU A 324 6.27 -7.05 -5.03
N ILE A 325 6.68 -6.25 -4.05
CA ILE A 325 7.69 -5.21 -4.22
C ILE A 325 9.02 -5.83 -4.64
N GLU A 326 9.47 -6.88 -3.95
CA GLU A 326 10.70 -7.59 -4.30
C GLU A 326 10.66 -8.15 -5.73
N ALA A 327 9.52 -8.74 -6.12
CA ALA A 327 9.32 -9.27 -7.45
C ALA A 327 9.40 -8.16 -8.53
N ASP A 328 8.77 -7.01 -8.26
CA ASP A 328 8.78 -5.86 -9.16
C ASP A 328 10.19 -5.26 -9.29
N CYS A 329 10.90 -5.07 -8.16
CA CYS A 329 12.31 -4.64 -8.13
C CYS A 329 13.21 -5.58 -8.94
N LYS A 330 13.09 -6.90 -8.75
CA LYS A 330 13.86 -7.91 -9.49
C LYS A 330 13.56 -7.85 -10.99
N ALA A 331 12.29 -7.69 -11.37
CA ALA A 331 11.89 -7.58 -12.78
C ALA A 331 12.41 -6.27 -13.44
N LEU A 332 12.36 -5.15 -12.71
CA LEU A 332 12.89 -3.87 -13.17
C LEU A 332 14.41 -3.94 -13.34
N ALA A 333 15.14 -4.48 -12.36
CA ALA A 333 16.59 -4.68 -12.43
C ALA A 333 17.01 -5.53 -13.64
N GLN A 334 16.29 -6.63 -13.92
CA GLN A 334 16.54 -7.47 -15.09
C GLN A 334 16.31 -6.71 -16.40
N THR A 335 15.28 -5.86 -16.45
CA THR A 335 14.96 -5.06 -17.63
C THR A 335 16.04 -4.03 -17.91
N LEU A 336 16.45 -3.27 -16.88
CA LEU A 336 17.52 -2.28 -16.97
C LEU A 336 18.85 -2.95 -17.34
N LYS A 337 19.17 -4.11 -16.75
CA LYS A 337 20.36 -4.88 -17.12
C LYS A 337 20.37 -5.25 -18.61
N ARG A 338 19.23 -5.72 -19.13
CA ARG A 338 19.08 -6.20 -20.52
C ARG A 338 19.09 -5.06 -21.54
N ASP A 339 18.36 -3.98 -21.28
CA ASP A 339 18.05 -2.97 -22.28
C ASP A 339 18.78 -1.63 -22.11
N LEU A 340 19.34 -1.36 -20.92
CA LEU A 340 20.07 -0.12 -20.63
C LEU A 340 21.57 -0.39 -20.41
N ILE A 341 21.90 -1.22 -19.42
CA ILE A 341 23.29 -1.51 -19.04
C ILE A 341 24.02 -2.27 -20.14
N LYS A 342 23.41 -3.30 -20.71
CA LYS A 342 24.03 -4.08 -21.79
C LYS A 342 24.40 -3.22 -23.01
N PRO A 343 23.53 -2.34 -23.54
CA PRO A 343 23.94 -1.36 -24.55
C PRO A 343 25.06 -0.42 -24.13
N LEU A 344 25.01 0.14 -22.92
CA LEU A 344 26.07 1.02 -22.42
C LEU A 344 27.43 0.30 -22.37
N CYS A 345 27.47 -0.93 -21.87
CA CYS A 345 28.68 -1.75 -21.84
C CYS A 345 29.16 -2.10 -23.26
N LEU A 346 28.23 -2.44 -24.16
CA LEU A 346 28.56 -2.80 -25.54
C LEU A 346 29.15 -1.61 -26.31
N PHE A 347 28.59 -0.41 -26.16
CA PHE A 347 29.03 0.77 -26.89
C PHE A 347 30.34 1.36 -26.37
N ASN A 348 30.56 1.34 -25.04
CA ASN A 348 31.76 1.93 -24.43
C ASN A 348 32.92 0.93 -24.30
N PHE A 349 32.65 -0.34 -23.96
CA PHE A 349 33.68 -1.33 -23.66
C PHE A 349 33.72 -2.51 -24.65
N GLY A 350 32.78 -2.58 -25.58
CA GLY A 350 32.73 -3.63 -26.61
C GLY A 350 32.40 -5.03 -26.09
N THR A 351 31.92 -5.15 -24.84
CA THR A 351 31.58 -6.43 -24.19
C THR A 351 30.10 -6.47 -23.79
N ALA A 352 29.51 -7.67 -23.84
CA ALA A 352 28.11 -7.90 -23.48
C ALA A 352 27.90 -9.13 -22.57
N GLU A 353 28.98 -9.72 -22.05
CA GLU A 353 28.96 -10.98 -21.27
C GLU A 353 29.11 -10.74 -19.76
N ARG A 354 30.07 -9.89 -19.36
CA ARG A 354 30.32 -9.50 -17.96
C ARG A 354 29.67 -8.15 -17.68
N LEU A 355 28.40 -8.19 -17.31
CA LEU A 355 27.58 -7.00 -17.11
C LEU A 355 27.38 -6.72 -15.63
N PRO A 356 27.56 -5.46 -15.19
CA PRO A 356 27.07 -5.01 -13.89
C PRO A 356 25.57 -5.26 -13.75
N TYR A 357 25.08 -5.28 -12.51
CA TYR A 357 23.67 -5.44 -12.24
C TYR A 357 23.22 -4.54 -11.10
N ILE A 358 21.97 -4.09 -11.20
CA ILE A 358 21.33 -3.27 -10.17
C ILE A 358 20.78 -4.20 -9.10
N LYS A 359 21.12 -3.94 -7.84
CA LYS A 359 20.52 -4.57 -6.66
C LYS A 359 19.71 -3.52 -5.91
N PHE A 360 18.40 -3.71 -5.85
CA PHE A 360 17.52 -2.92 -4.98
C PHE A 360 17.59 -3.45 -3.56
N HIS A 361 17.61 -2.55 -2.57
CA HIS A 361 17.59 -2.86 -1.14
C HIS A 361 16.16 -3.08 -0.66
N CYS A 362 15.50 -4.06 -1.26
CA CYS A 362 14.11 -4.43 -0.94
C CYS A 362 14.01 -5.41 0.24
N GLU A 363 15.10 -5.65 0.97
CA GLU A 363 15.07 -6.50 2.17
C GLU A 363 14.43 -5.66 3.31
N PRO A 364 13.45 -6.20 4.07
CA PRO A 364 12.84 -5.45 5.16
C PRO A 364 13.94 -5.04 6.15
N PRO A 365 13.89 -3.82 6.71
CA PRO A 365 14.88 -3.38 7.68
C PRO A 365 14.92 -4.41 8.80
N GLU A 366 16.10 -5.03 8.98
CA GLU A 366 16.24 -6.07 9.98
C GLU A 366 15.89 -5.49 11.35
N ASP A 367 15.04 -6.21 12.08
CA ASP A 367 14.69 -5.86 13.44
C ASP A 367 15.95 -6.01 14.30
N GLN A 368 16.66 -4.89 14.49
CA GLN A 368 17.92 -4.83 15.22
C GLN A 368 17.76 -5.37 16.65
N GLU A 369 16.57 -5.28 17.24
CA GLU A 369 16.28 -5.85 18.55
C GLU A 369 16.17 -7.38 18.49
N LYS A 370 15.45 -7.94 17.50
CA LYS A 370 15.43 -9.39 17.29
C LYS A 370 16.80 -9.95 16.93
N ASN A 371 17.56 -9.25 16.09
CA ASN A 371 18.93 -9.63 15.75
C ASN A 371 19.81 -9.62 17.01
N ALA A 372 19.81 -8.53 17.79
CA ALA A 372 20.59 -8.44 19.03
C ALA A 372 20.26 -9.58 19.99
N ASN A 373 18.97 -9.89 20.16
CA ASN A 373 18.52 -11.01 20.99
C ASN A 373 18.95 -12.38 20.41
N THR A 374 18.92 -12.56 19.10
CA THR A 374 19.36 -13.81 18.45
C THR A 374 20.87 -14.01 18.58
N TYR A 375 21.66 -12.96 18.34
CA TYR A 375 23.11 -12.99 18.52
C TYR A 375 23.49 -13.19 20.00
N ALA A 376 22.78 -12.56 20.94
CA ALA A 376 22.98 -12.78 22.37
C ALA A 376 22.74 -14.26 22.76
N LYS A 377 21.68 -14.89 22.23
CA LYS A 377 21.43 -16.34 22.45
C LYS A 377 22.48 -17.23 21.78
N LEU A 378 22.86 -16.94 20.54
CA LEU A 378 23.88 -17.72 19.82
C LEU A 378 25.25 -17.68 20.53
N ILE A 379 25.62 -16.53 21.09
CA ILE A 379 26.89 -16.33 21.80
C ILE A 379 26.82 -16.90 23.23
N ASN A 380 25.77 -16.58 24.00
CA ASN A 380 25.69 -16.92 25.42
C ASN A 380 25.14 -18.32 25.70
N ASP A 381 24.13 -18.76 24.95
CA ASP A 381 23.43 -20.03 25.23
C ASP A 381 24.02 -21.20 24.43
N ILE A 382 24.42 -20.95 23.17
CA ILE A 382 24.93 -21.97 22.24
C ILE A 382 26.47 -21.98 22.19
N GLY A 383 27.12 -20.86 22.52
CA GLY A 383 28.59 -20.75 22.51
C GLY A 383 29.21 -20.71 21.11
N LEU A 384 28.46 -20.25 20.10
CA LEU A 384 28.98 -20.14 18.73
C LEU A 384 30.05 -19.03 18.68
N PRO A 385 31.29 -19.33 18.26
CA PRO A 385 32.33 -18.30 18.13
C PRO A 385 32.06 -17.44 16.89
N ILE A 386 31.50 -16.24 17.12
CA ILE A 386 31.23 -15.24 16.08
C ILE A 386 32.32 -14.16 16.17
N SER A 387 32.87 -13.72 15.02
CA SER A 387 33.87 -12.66 15.01
C SER A 387 33.26 -11.31 15.41
N ILE A 388 34.02 -10.51 16.17
CA ILE A 388 33.60 -9.16 16.56
C ILE A 388 33.42 -8.27 15.31
N GLU A 389 34.19 -8.51 14.26
CA GLU A 389 34.10 -7.80 12.98
C GLU A 389 32.74 -8.01 12.32
N HIS A 390 32.24 -9.25 12.32
CA HIS A 390 30.92 -9.60 11.80
C HIS A 390 29.80 -8.89 12.57
N ILE A 391 29.96 -8.70 13.88
CA ILE A 391 28.96 -7.98 14.71
C ILE A 391 28.94 -6.48 14.33
N TYR A 392 30.11 -5.84 14.20
CA TYR A 392 30.18 -4.44 13.78
C TYR A 392 29.56 -4.22 12.39
N GLU A 393 29.88 -5.09 11.43
CA GLU A 393 29.32 -5.04 10.08
C GLU A 393 27.81 -5.28 10.07
N LYS A 394 27.32 -6.29 10.81
CA LYS A 394 25.90 -6.64 10.81
C LYS A 394 25.01 -5.56 11.41
N PHE A 395 25.47 -4.87 12.45
CA PHE A 395 24.73 -3.78 13.10
C PHE A 395 25.06 -2.39 12.51
N GLY A 396 25.93 -2.31 11.50
CA GLY A 396 26.36 -1.05 10.89
C GLY A 396 27.09 -0.12 11.87
N ILE A 397 27.69 -0.66 12.93
CA ILE A 397 28.41 0.12 13.94
C ILE A 397 29.87 0.22 13.50
N PRO A 398 30.45 1.43 13.33
CA PRO A 398 31.85 1.57 12.97
C PRO A 398 32.75 1.03 14.08
N LYS A 399 33.81 0.30 13.70
CA LYS A 399 34.82 -0.16 14.65
C LYS A 399 35.47 1.07 15.32
N PRO A 400 35.58 1.11 16.66
CA PRO A 400 36.20 2.24 17.34
C PRO A 400 37.68 2.36 16.99
N GLU A 401 38.12 3.56 16.62
CA GLU A 401 39.53 3.86 16.35
C GLU A 401 40.33 3.99 17.66
N PRO A 402 41.66 3.76 17.64
CA PRO A 402 42.50 3.91 18.82
C PRO A 402 42.41 5.34 19.39
N GLY A 403 41.87 5.50 20.59
CA GLY A 403 41.76 6.78 21.30
C GLY A 403 40.35 7.39 21.36
N GLN A 404 39.34 6.78 20.73
CA GLN A 404 37.95 7.21 20.87
C GLN A 404 37.37 6.82 22.24
N ILE A 405 36.51 7.68 22.79
CA ILE A 405 35.80 7.42 24.06
C ILE A 405 34.68 6.41 23.77
N ILE A 406 34.86 5.17 24.24
CA ILE A 406 33.93 4.06 24.02
C ILE A 406 32.89 4.03 25.16
N ALA A 407 31.61 3.92 24.82
CA ALA A 407 30.55 3.63 25.78
C ALA A 407 30.72 2.18 26.29
N LYS A 408 31.03 2.01 27.58
CA LYS A 408 31.18 0.68 28.19
C LYS A 408 29.84 0.21 28.76
N PRO A 409 29.45 -1.07 28.57
CA PRO A 409 28.29 -1.62 29.26
C PRO A 409 28.54 -1.57 30.78
N ASN A 410 27.55 -1.12 31.53
CA ASN A 410 27.56 -1.24 32.99
C ASN A 410 27.44 -2.73 33.36
N ASN A 411 28.56 -3.45 33.36
CA ASN A 411 28.66 -4.78 33.96
C ASN A 411 28.67 -4.63 35.49
N SER A 412 27.57 -4.12 36.05
CA SER A 412 27.22 -4.35 37.44
C SER A 412 26.29 -5.55 37.48
N LEU A 413 26.87 -6.75 37.33
CA LEU A 413 26.30 -7.97 37.91
C LEU A 413 26.49 -7.90 39.43
N ALA A 414 25.79 -6.95 40.05
CA ALA A 414 25.36 -7.10 41.42
C ALA A 414 23.90 -7.56 41.31
N MET A 415 23.57 -8.71 41.89
CA MET A 415 22.19 -9.06 42.20
C MET A 415 21.58 -7.91 43.00
N LYS A 416 20.92 -6.97 42.31
CA LYS A 416 19.91 -6.12 42.90
C LYS A 416 18.63 -6.90 42.79
N GLU A 417 18.08 -7.28 43.94
CA GLU A 417 16.65 -7.49 44.07
C GLU A 417 15.94 -6.37 43.30
N ILE A 418 15.14 -6.75 42.31
CA ILE A 418 14.43 -5.80 41.46
C ILE A 418 13.28 -5.25 42.31
N PRO A 419 13.27 -3.96 42.72
CA PRO A 419 12.01 -3.34 43.10
C PRO A 419 11.28 -3.09 41.78
N GLY A 420 10.11 -3.71 41.61
CA GLY A 420 9.30 -3.52 40.41
C GLY A 420 9.04 -2.04 40.16
N GLN A 421 9.67 -1.46 39.13
CA GLN A 421 9.33 -0.12 38.66
C GLN A 421 8.16 -0.22 37.70
N ILE A 422 6.98 0.11 38.22
CA ILE A 422 5.76 0.35 37.45
C ILE A 422 5.80 1.80 36.95
N ILE A 423 5.17 2.01 35.81
CA ILE A 423 5.08 3.25 35.03
C ILE A 423 4.71 4.43 35.93
N ALA A 424 5.71 5.21 36.35
CA ALA A 424 5.49 6.51 36.95
C ALA A 424 5.18 7.53 35.84
N ASN A 425 4.05 8.24 35.97
CA ASN A 425 3.76 9.43 35.18
C ASN A 425 4.90 10.44 35.41
N LYS A 426 5.84 10.50 34.46
CA LYS A 426 6.93 11.48 34.47
C LYS A 426 6.35 12.87 34.22
N THR A 427 6.01 13.60 35.27
CA THR A 427 5.86 15.06 35.17
C THR A 427 7.24 15.68 34.99
N LYS A 428 7.58 16.01 33.73
CA LYS A 428 8.53 17.08 33.48
C LYS A 428 7.88 18.38 33.96
N VAL A 429 8.66 19.15 34.73
CA VAL A 429 8.44 20.56 35.12
C VAL A 429 7.52 20.80 36.34
N ASN A 430 8.10 20.73 37.56
CA ASN A 430 7.86 21.72 38.61
C ASN A 430 9.06 21.76 39.58
N LYS A 431 9.70 22.93 39.73
CA LYS A 431 10.96 23.14 40.49
C LYS A 431 10.75 23.36 42.00
N ASN A 432 9.53 23.14 42.53
CA ASN A 432 9.20 23.48 43.91
C ASN A 432 9.53 22.28 44.84
N PRO A 433 10.47 22.40 45.80
CA PRO A 433 10.92 21.28 46.63
C PRO A 433 9.81 20.66 47.49
N ILE A 434 8.80 21.45 47.87
CA ILE A 434 7.60 20.99 48.59
C ILE A 434 6.81 20.01 47.72
N SER A 435 6.56 20.34 46.45
CA SER A 435 5.83 19.46 45.53
C SER A 435 6.55 18.12 45.30
N VAL A 436 7.89 18.12 45.29
CA VAL A 436 8.69 16.90 45.11
C VAL A 436 8.59 15.97 46.33
N GLU A 437 8.53 16.52 47.55
CA GLU A 437 8.38 15.72 48.76
C GLU A 437 7.00 15.04 48.83
N TYR A 438 5.92 15.77 48.53
CA TYR A 438 4.58 15.21 48.53
C TYR A 438 4.36 14.22 47.37
N GLN A 439 4.99 14.44 46.21
CA GLN A 439 4.96 13.48 45.11
C GLN A 439 5.61 12.14 45.53
N LYS A 440 6.76 12.17 46.22
CA LYS A 440 7.37 10.94 46.76
C LYS A 440 6.48 10.19 47.75
N LYS A 441 5.67 10.91 48.53
CA LYS A 441 4.70 10.29 49.46
C LYS A 441 3.53 9.64 48.72
N ILE A 442 3.06 10.25 47.63
CA ILE A 442 2.04 9.67 46.75
C ILE A 442 2.58 8.43 46.03
N ASP A 443 3.81 8.50 45.51
CA ASP A 443 4.46 7.37 44.84
C ASP A 443 4.62 6.18 45.82
N ALA A 444 5.06 6.43 47.06
CA ALA A 444 5.16 5.40 48.10
C ALA A 444 3.79 4.79 48.49
N LEU A 445 2.72 5.60 48.47
CA LEU A 445 1.36 5.13 48.74
C LEU A 445 0.81 4.27 47.59
N ALA A 446 1.14 4.62 46.34
CA ALA A 446 0.84 3.79 45.18
C ALA A 446 1.60 2.46 45.22
N ASP A 447 2.90 2.47 45.58
CA ASP A 447 3.71 1.27 45.72
C ASP A 447 3.13 0.32 46.79
N GLY A 448 2.75 0.86 47.96
CA GLY A 448 2.13 0.10 49.04
C GLY A 448 0.79 -0.53 48.63
N ALA A 449 -0.08 0.26 47.99
CA ALA A 449 -1.36 -0.21 47.47
C ALA A 449 -1.16 -1.34 46.45
N THR A 450 -0.13 -1.25 45.61
CA THR A 450 0.14 -2.26 44.61
C THR A 450 0.58 -3.57 45.26
N ILE A 451 1.46 -3.52 46.27
CA ILE A 451 1.89 -4.71 47.02
C ILE A 451 0.69 -5.39 47.72
N GLU A 452 -0.21 -4.62 48.30
CA GLU A 452 -1.40 -5.15 48.97
C GLU A 452 -2.42 -5.72 47.97
N SER A 453 -2.59 -5.06 46.82
CA SER A 453 -3.47 -5.51 45.75
C SER A 453 -3.08 -6.89 45.19
N ILE A 454 -1.80 -7.26 45.19
CA ILE A 454 -1.34 -8.57 44.69
C ILE A 454 -2.02 -9.72 45.44
N LYS A 455 -2.22 -9.59 46.76
CA LYS A 455 -2.89 -10.63 47.56
C LYS A 455 -4.37 -10.71 47.22
N ILE A 456 -5.02 -9.56 47.10
CA ILE A 456 -6.45 -9.45 46.78
C ILE A 456 -6.71 -9.99 45.36
N PHE A 457 -5.87 -9.63 44.39
CA PHE A 457 -5.95 -10.15 43.03
C PHE A 457 -5.78 -11.66 42.97
N ARG A 458 -4.85 -12.24 43.73
CA ARG A 458 -4.74 -13.71 43.81
C ARG A 458 -6.05 -14.34 44.31
N GLU A 459 -6.68 -13.78 45.33
CA GLU A 459 -7.97 -14.29 45.81
C GLU A 459 -9.09 -14.15 44.76
N ILE A 460 -9.16 -13.01 44.08
CA ILE A 460 -10.12 -12.75 42.99
C ILE A 460 -9.95 -13.77 41.85
N PHE A 461 -8.71 -14.12 41.49
CA PHE A 461 -8.44 -15.00 40.35
C PHE A 461 -8.37 -16.50 40.70
N LYS A 462 -8.47 -16.90 41.98
CA LYS A 462 -8.52 -18.32 42.40
C LYS A 462 -9.60 -19.16 41.69
N PRO A 463 -10.82 -18.68 41.42
CA PRO A 463 -11.82 -19.47 40.68
C PRO A 463 -11.37 -19.79 39.25
N LEU A 464 -10.63 -18.88 38.61
CA LEU A 464 -10.02 -19.08 37.29
C LEU A 464 -8.84 -20.06 37.35
N GLU A 465 -8.02 -20.00 38.40
CA GLU A 465 -6.96 -21.00 38.63
C GLU A 465 -7.54 -22.41 38.81
N LYS A 466 -8.62 -22.58 39.58
CA LYS A 466 -9.31 -23.88 39.68
C LYS A 466 -9.84 -24.37 38.35
N LEU A 467 -10.41 -23.49 37.54
CA LEU A 467 -10.91 -23.85 36.21
C LEU A 467 -9.76 -24.26 35.27
N MET A 468 -8.60 -23.64 35.43
CA MET A 468 -7.37 -23.99 34.72
C MET A 468 -6.84 -25.37 35.15
N ASP A 469 -6.83 -25.67 36.45
CA ASP A 469 -6.43 -26.98 36.97
C ASP A 469 -7.40 -28.11 36.58
N GLU A 470 -8.69 -27.81 36.39
CA GLU A 470 -9.71 -28.76 35.94
C GLU A 470 -9.77 -28.96 34.42
N SER A 471 -8.90 -28.29 33.64
CA SER A 471 -8.88 -28.41 32.19
C SER A 471 -7.53 -28.88 31.66
N ASP A 472 -7.50 -30.14 31.19
CA ASP A 472 -6.28 -30.78 30.67
C ASP A 472 -5.77 -30.18 29.33
N SER A 473 -6.50 -29.22 28.74
CA SER A 473 -6.10 -28.58 27.47
C SER A 473 -6.66 -27.16 27.30
N LEU A 474 -5.90 -26.31 26.58
CA LEU A 474 -6.28 -24.94 26.20
C LEU A 474 -7.59 -24.87 25.41
N GLU A 475 -7.87 -25.87 24.56
CA GLU A 475 -9.13 -25.95 23.80
C GLU A 475 -10.33 -26.32 24.68
N GLY A 476 -10.12 -27.16 25.70
CA GLY A 476 -11.14 -27.48 26.70
C GLY A 476 -11.51 -26.27 27.56
N MET A 477 -10.53 -25.43 27.91
CA MET A 477 -10.74 -24.19 28.65
C MET A 477 -11.53 -23.17 27.82
N LYS A 478 -11.16 -22.98 26.55
CA LYS A 478 -11.85 -22.08 25.63
C LYS A 478 -13.33 -22.45 25.49
N LYS A 479 -13.63 -23.74 25.34
CA LYS A 479 -15.01 -24.23 25.20
C LYS A 479 -15.85 -24.02 26.47
N LYS A 480 -15.24 -24.09 27.66
CA LYS A 480 -15.92 -23.78 28.93
C LYS A 480 -16.17 -22.27 29.11
N LEU A 481 -15.25 -21.43 28.64
CA LEU A 481 -15.38 -19.97 28.69
C LEU A 481 -16.31 -19.38 27.61
N GLU A 482 -16.63 -20.15 26.57
CA GLU A 482 -17.66 -19.79 25.58
C GLU A 482 -19.10 -20.00 26.11
N ASP A 483 -19.29 -20.74 27.22
CA ASP A 483 -20.59 -20.89 27.87
C ASP A 483 -20.90 -19.70 28.80
N PHE A 484 -21.86 -18.88 28.38
CA PHE A 484 -22.29 -17.67 29.07
C PHE A 484 -22.71 -17.91 30.54
N LYS A 485 -23.30 -19.08 30.85
CA LYS A 485 -23.75 -19.40 32.22
C LYS A 485 -22.56 -19.68 33.17
N ILE A 486 -21.49 -20.25 32.63
CA ILE A 486 -20.28 -20.55 33.40
C ILE A 486 -19.52 -19.25 33.67
N VAL A 487 -19.41 -18.38 32.67
CA VAL A 487 -18.80 -17.06 32.82
C VAL A 487 -19.55 -16.18 33.82
N GLU A 488 -20.88 -16.16 33.80
CA GLU A 488 -21.67 -15.38 34.75
C GLU A 488 -21.46 -15.86 36.21
N LYS A 489 -21.34 -17.17 36.41
CA LYS A 489 -21.06 -17.74 37.74
C LYS A 489 -19.66 -17.38 38.22
N LEU A 490 -18.64 -17.51 37.35
CA LEU A 490 -17.26 -17.13 37.65
C LEU A 490 -17.17 -15.65 38.01
N TYR A 491 -17.82 -14.78 37.26
CA TYR A 491 -17.80 -13.34 37.52
C TYR A 491 -18.38 -12.98 38.89
N LYS A 492 -19.45 -13.66 39.32
CA LYS A 492 -20.02 -13.48 40.67
C LYS A 492 -19.10 -14.00 41.79
N GLU A 493 -18.30 -15.02 41.53
CA GLU A 493 -17.32 -15.56 42.49
C GLU A 493 -16.04 -14.71 42.55
N MET A 494 -15.78 -13.88 41.54
CA MET A 494 -14.64 -12.98 41.45
C MET A 494 -14.90 -11.59 42.07
N ASP A 495 -16.13 -11.30 42.50
CA ASP A 495 -16.48 -10.02 43.12
C ASP A 495 -15.87 -9.92 44.53
N ASN A 496 -15.06 -8.89 44.78
CA ASN A 496 -14.33 -8.74 46.04
C ASN A 496 -14.34 -7.29 46.54
N GLN A 497 -15.09 -7.08 47.62
CA GLN A 497 -15.24 -5.80 48.31
C GLN A 497 -13.92 -5.27 48.91
N GLU A 498 -12.94 -6.13 49.18
CA GLU A 498 -11.64 -5.72 49.74
C GLU A 498 -10.83 -4.89 48.75
N LEU A 499 -10.98 -5.12 47.44
CA LEU A 499 -10.32 -4.31 46.40
C LEU A 499 -10.93 -2.90 46.35
N GLU A 500 -12.26 -2.80 46.43
CA GLU A 500 -12.95 -1.52 46.49
C GLU A 500 -12.55 -0.72 47.74
N GLU A 501 -12.45 -1.38 48.90
CA GLU A 501 -12.02 -0.75 50.14
C GLU A 501 -10.58 -0.25 50.07
N LEU A 502 -9.66 -1.04 49.49
CA LEU A 502 -8.27 -0.63 49.28
C LEU A 502 -8.19 0.59 48.36
N LEU A 503 -8.91 0.59 47.23
CA LEU A 503 -8.94 1.72 46.30
C LEU A 503 -9.52 2.97 46.96
N HIS A 504 -10.60 2.85 47.73
CA HIS A 504 -11.17 3.98 48.47
C HIS A 504 -10.18 4.57 49.49
N ARG A 505 -9.49 3.74 50.27
CA ARG A 505 -8.49 4.20 51.24
C ARG A 505 -7.33 4.94 50.56
N VAL A 506 -6.84 4.41 49.45
CA VAL A 506 -5.73 4.97 48.67
C VAL A 506 -6.12 6.30 48.04
N MET A 507 -7.29 6.37 47.42
CA MET A 507 -7.81 7.62 46.82
C MET A 507 -8.08 8.69 47.89
N PHE A 508 -8.62 8.30 49.04
CA PHE A 508 -8.86 9.22 50.15
C PHE A 508 -7.56 9.76 50.74
N ALA A 509 -6.55 8.91 50.94
CA ALA A 509 -5.25 9.32 51.43
C ALA A 509 -4.51 10.21 50.41
N ALA A 510 -4.63 9.92 49.12
CA ALA A 510 -4.08 10.75 48.05
C ALA A 510 -4.75 12.14 48.00
N ASP A 511 -6.07 12.23 48.18
CA ASP A 511 -6.81 13.50 48.25
C ASP A 511 -6.36 14.34 49.46
N ILE A 512 -6.22 13.72 50.63
CA ILE A 512 -5.70 14.42 51.83
C ILE A 512 -4.27 14.93 51.59
N LEU A 513 -3.39 14.11 51.01
CA LEU A 513 -2.01 14.52 50.69
C LEU A 513 -1.98 15.67 49.66
N GLY A 514 -2.91 15.67 48.70
CA GLY A 514 -3.10 16.78 47.76
C GLY A 514 -3.47 18.08 48.47
N ARG A 515 -4.44 18.04 49.40
CA ARG A 515 -4.85 19.22 50.20
C ARG A 515 -3.77 19.69 51.15
N MET A 516 -3.00 18.77 51.74
CA MET A 516 -1.85 19.12 52.59
C MET A 516 -0.74 19.80 51.78
N ARG A 517 -0.49 19.33 50.55
CA ARG A 517 0.44 19.97 49.62
C ARG A 517 -0.01 21.39 49.30
N GLU A 518 -1.28 21.60 48.98
CA GLU A 518 -1.83 22.94 48.68
C GLU A 518 -1.70 23.90 49.88
N ASN A 519 -2.02 23.43 51.09
CA ASN A 519 -1.84 24.22 52.32
C ASN A 519 -0.36 24.50 52.65
N ALA A 520 0.56 23.60 52.29
CA ALA A 520 2.01 23.77 52.50
C ALA A 520 2.66 24.67 51.45
N GLU A 521 2.15 24.69 50.22
CA GLU A 521 2.58 25.60 49.15
C GLU A 521 2.00 27.02 49.34
N HIS A 522 0.86 27.13 50.03
CA HIS A 522 0.19 28.39 50.35
C HIS A 522 -0.22 28.45 51.84
N PRO A 523 0.75 28.62 52.77
CA PRO A 523 0.42 28.82 54.18
C PRO A 523 -0.42 30.09 54.30
N LYS A 524 -1.62 29.98 54.91
CA LYS A 524 -2.41 31.17 55.23
C LYS A 524 -1.62 32.00 56.23
N ASP A 525 -1.21 33.21 55.83
CA ASP A 525 -0.79 34.24 56.77
C ASP A 525 -1.93 34.45 57.78
N ASN A 526 -1.61 34.36 59.07
CA ASN A 526 -2.52 34.77 60.15
C ASN A 526 -2.77 36.28 60.09
#